data_AF-A0A2V9UB93-F1
#
_entry.id   AF-A0A2V9UB93-F1
#
_cell.length_a   1.000
_cell.length_b   1.000
_cell.length_c   1.000
_cell.angle_alpha   90.00
_cell.angle_beta   90.00
_cell.angle_gamma   90.00
#
_symmetry.space_group_name_H-M   'P 1'
#
loop_
_entity.id
_entity.type
_entity.pdbx_description
1 polymer ?
#
loop_
_entity_poly.entity_id
_entity_poly.type
_entity_poly.pdbx_seq_one_letter_code
_entity_poly.pdbx_strand_id
1 'polypeptide(L)'
;VRCARNIYFGHSTAKMRLLGAALSNLHREGPLALISVTQEQMELCGAREEDCEGLVNYALAIQDVEVAAFFRELPDGRLRLSLRSKGQWNVAAVAEHFGGGGHQCASGCSLDGPLPTATARVLAELRITPSVQ
;
A
#
# COMPACT_ATOMS: atom_id res chain seq x y z
N VAL A 1 -24.00 -15.69 5.91
CA VAL A 1 -24.14 -14.37 6.58
C VAL A 1 -23.11 -14.12 7.68
N ARG A 2 -22.84 -15.10 8.57
CA ARG A 2 -21.88 -14.94 9.70
C ARG A 2 -20.43 -14.63 9.25
N CYS A 3 -19.94 -15.29 8.18
CA CYS A 3 -18.58 -15.04 7.67
C CYS A 3 -18.39 -13.62 7.13
N ALA A 4 -19.31 -13.15 6.28
CA ALA A 4 -19.28 -11.79 5.74
C ALA A 4 -19.32 -10.74 6.87
N ARG A 5 -20.10 -10.98 7.93
CA ARG A 5 -20.17 -10.07 9.08
C ARG A 5 -18.84 -9.91 9.80
N ASN A 6 -18.13 -11.01 10.02
CA ASN A 6 -16.84 -10.95 10.72
C ASN A 6 -15.76 -10.29 9.86
N ILE A 7 -15.81 -10.45 8.54
CA ILE A 7 -14.81 -9.88 7.63
C ILE A 7 -15.06 -8.39 7.39
N TYR A 8 -16.30 -7.98 7.10
CA TYR A 8 -16.62 -6.61 6.67
C TYR A 8 -17.13 -5.69 7.78
N PHE A 9 -17.69 -6.24 8.87
CA PHE A 9 -18.26 -5.46 9.98
C PHE A 9 -17.52 -5.70 11.30
N GLY A 10 -16.29 -6.20 11.24
CA GLY A 10 -15.43 -6.48 12.39
C GLY A 10 -14.23 -5.52 12.55
N HIS A 11 -14.19 -4.41 11.80
CA HIS A 11 -13.06 -3.48 11.86
C HIS A 11 -13.00 -2.71 13.18
N SER A 12 -11.78 -2.60 13.73
CA SER A 12 -11.51 -1.82 14.92
C SER A 12 -11.66 -0.32 14.65
N THR A 13 -11.93 0.48 15.69
CA THR A 13 -11.89 1.96 15.59
C THR A 13 -10.51 2.45 15.15
N ALA A 14 -9.45 1.77 15.61
CA ALA A 14 -8.07 2.10 15.25
C ALA A 14 -7.83 1.94 13.74
N LYS A 15 -8.30 0.84 13.14
CA LYS A 15 -8.29 0.62 11.68
C LYS A 15 -9.01 1.70 10.92
N MET A 16 -10.19 2.11 11.40
CA MET A 16 -10.97 3.14 10.71
C MET A 16 -10.29 4.51 10.75
N ARG A 17 -9.67 4.87 11.89
CA ARG A 17 -8.87 6.09 12.01
C ARG A 17 -7.62 6.03 11.14
N LEU A 18 -6.94 4.89 11.13
CA LEU A 18 -5.75 4.67 10.32
C LEU A 18 -6.06 4.75 8.83
N LEU A 19 -7.19 4.20 8.39
CA LEU A 19 -7.68 4.37 7.01
C LEU A 19 -7.85 5.85 6.68
N GLY A 20 -8.44 6.64 7.57
CA GLY A 20 -8.54 8.09 7.41
C GLY A 20 -7.17 8.75 7.22
N ALA A 21 -6.21 8.45 8.10
CA ALA A 21 -4.83 8.96 7.99
C ALA A 21 -4.16 8.56 6.67
N ALA A 22 -4.29 7.29 6.26
CA ALA A 22 -3.73 6.79 5.01
C ALA A 22 -4.33 7.49 3.78
N LEU A 23 -5.65 7.70 3.76
CA LEU A 23 -6.35 8.38 2.69
C LEU A 23 -6.05 9.88 2.64
N SER A 24 -5.81 10.53 3.79
CA SER A 24 -5.35 11.92 3.81
C SER A 24 -3.97 12.10 3.17
N ASN A 25 -3.16 11.04 3.16
CA ASN A 25 -1.86 10.99 2.48
C ASN A 25 -1.94 10.45 1.05
N LEU A 26 -3.15 10.36 0.46
CA LEU A 26 -3.34 9.87 -0.90
C LEU A 26 -2.64 10.78 -1.91
N HIS A 27 -1.77 10.20 -2.72
CA HIS A 27 -1.17 10.83 -3.88
C HIS A 27 -1.51 10.04 -5.14
N ARG A 28 -1.69 10.74 -6.26
CA ARG A 28 -2.07 10.16 -7.55
C ARG A 28 -1.19 10.67 -8.67
N GLU A 29 -0.83 9.76 -9.56
CA GLU A 29 -0.11 10.08 -10.79
C GLU A 29 -0.59 9.16 -11.93
N GLY A 30 -1.43 9.70 -12.82
CA GLY A 30 -2.07 8.92 -13.88
C GLY A 30 -2.83 7.70 -13.30
N PRO A 31 -2.53 6.47 -13.76
CA PRO A 31 -3.18 5.25 -13.27
C PRO A 31 -2.61 4.72 -11.94
N LEU A 32 -1.69 5.45 -11.29
CA LEU A 32 -1.07 5.06 -10.03
C LEU A 32 -1.74 5.80 -8.85
N ALA A 33 -1.97 5.09 -7.75
CA ALA A 33 -2.33 5.70 -6.48
C ALA A 33 -1.44 5.20 -5.33
N LEU A 34 -1.11 6.09 -4.43
CA LEU A 34 -0.22 5.83 -3.31
C LEU A 34 -0.85 6.36 -2.04
N ILE A 35 -0.86 5.54 -1.00
CA ILE A 35 -1.22 5.96 0.34
C ILE A 35 -0.07 5.62 1.28
N SER A 36 0.02 6.32 2.40
CA SER A 36 1.07 6.06 3.37
C SER A 36 0.62 6.33 4.80
N VAL A 37 1.25 5.63 5.74
CA VAL A 37 1.13 5.92 7.17
C VAL A 37 2.51 6.00 7.80
N THR A 38 2.75 7.05 8.57
CA THR A 38 3.96 7.20 9.39
C THR A 38 3.83 6.41 10.69
N GLN A 39 4.96 6.17 11.36
CA GLN A 39 4.96 5.51 12.66
C GLN A 39 4.20 6.35 13.70
N GLU A 40 4.32 7.68 13.64
CA GLU A 40 3.55 8.60 14.47
C GLU A 40 2.03 8.46 14.25
N GLN A 41 1.58 8.33 12.99
CA GLN A 41 0.16 8.14 12.68
C GLN A 41 -0.37 6.79 13.19
N MET A 42 0.45 5.73 13.16
CA MET A 42 0.12 4.44 13.76
C MET A 42 -0.14 4.59 15.26
N GLU A 43 0.76 5.29 15.97
CA GLU A 43 0.67 5.54 17.41
C GLU A 43 -0.54 6.41 17.77
N LEU A 44 -0.76 7.51 17.05
CA LEU A 44 -1.90 8.41 17.25
C LEU A 44 -3.25 7.71 17.06
N CYS A 45 -3.31 6.75 16.12
CA CYS A 45 -4.52 5.97 15.88
C CYS A 45 -4.70 4.82 16.90
N GLY A 46 -3.67 4.49 17.68
CA GLY A 46 -3.62 3.28 18.51
C GLY A 46 -3.66 2.00 17.68
N ALA A 47 -3.14 2.05 16.45
CA ALA A 47 -3.25 0.98 15.47
C ALA A 47 -2.10 -0.02 15.57
N ARG A 48 -2.39 -1.26 15.19
CA ARG A 48 -1.43 -2.36 15.07
C ARG A 48 -1.19 -2.72 13.61
N GLU A 49 -0.19 -3.54 13.35
CA GLU A 49 0.12 -3.99 11.99
C GLU A 49 -1.08 -4.66 11.28
N GLU A 50 -1.89 -5.43 12.01
CA GLU A 50 -3.13 -6.05 11.49
C GLU A 50 -4.17 -5.01 11.02
N ASP A 51 -4.18 -3.80 11.58
CA ASP A 51 -5.10 -2.75 11.16
C ASP A 51 -4.73 -2.19 9.78
N CYS A 52 -3.48 -2.38 9.33
CA CYS A 52 -3.03 -1.98 8.00
C CYS A 52 -3.51 -2.91 6.87
N GLU A 53 -4.01 -4.10 7.22
CA GLU A 53 -4.40 -5.09 6.23
C GLU A 53 -5.50 -4.55 5.30
N GLY A 54 -5.26 -4.62 3.99
CA GLY A 54 -6.24 -4.24 2.98
C GLY A 54 -6.39 -2.73 2.73
N LEU A 55 -5.68 -1.85 3.44
CA LEU A 55 -5.78 -0.40 3.23
C LEU A 55 -5.43 0.00 1.78
N VAL A 56 -4.42 -0.63 1.18
CA VAL A 56 -4.02 -0.43 -0.21
C VAL A 56 -5.17 -0.65 -1.22
N ASN A 57 -6.16 -1.48 -0.89
CA ASN A 57 -7.29 -1.76 -1.77
C ASN A 57 -8.20 -0.54 -1.93
N TYR A 58 -8.25 0.37 -0.95
CA TYR A 58 -9.02 1.61 -1.07
C TYR A 58 -8.41 2.56 -2.11
N ALA A 59 -7.08 2.61 -2.20
CA ALA A 59 -6.39 3.34 -3.27
C ALA A 59 -6.63 2.67 -4.63
N LEU A 60 -6.60 1.32 -4.70
CA LEU A 60 -6.87 0.57 -5.93
C LEU A 60 -8.33 0.70 -6.41
N ALA A 61 -9.27 0.93 -5.50
CA ALA A 61 -10.70 1.02 -5.80
C ALA A 61 -11.10 2.30 -6.56
N ILE A 62 -10.18 3.27 -6.68
CA ILE A 62 -10.38 4.47 -7.50
C ILE A 62 -10.55 4.03 -8.96
N GLN A 63 -11.56 4.60 -9.63
CA GLN A 63 -12.07 4.12 -10.92
C GLN A 63 -10.97 3.92 -11.97
N ASP A 64 -10.10 4.91 -12.12
CA ASP A 64 -9.05 5.01 -13.13
C ASP A 64 -7.65 4.60 -12.64
N VAL A 65 -7.56 4.03 -11.43
CA VAL A 65 -6.29 3.50 -10.89
C VAL A 65 -6.10 2.04 -11.30
N GLU A 66 -4.96 1.70 -11.88
CA GLU A 66 -4.59 0.32 -12.25
C GLU A 66 -3.62 -0.31 -11.25
N VAL A 67 -2.83 0.51 -10.54
CA VAL A 67 -1.85 0.07 -9.55
C VAL A 67 -1.92 0.95 -8.31
N ALA A 68 -1.90 0.30 -7.15
CA ALA A 68 -1.86 0.96 -5.85
C ALA A 68 -0.63 0.53 -5.05
N ALA A 69 -0.01 1.51 -4.38
CA ALA A 69 1.05 1.29 -3.42
C ALA A 69 0.64 1.79 -2.04
N PHE A 70 1.05 1.06 -1.01
CA PHE A 70 0.90 1.49 0.37
C PHE A 70 2.23 1.38 1.09
N PHE A 71 2.65 2.51 1.67
CA PHE A 71 3.87 2.62 2.46
C PHE A 71 3.52 2.73 3.94
N ARG A 72 4.08 1.83 4.75
CA ARG A 72 3.98 1.90 6.21
C ARG A 72 5.37 2.06 6.79
N GLU A 73 5.58 3.12 7.55
CA GLU A 73 6.81 3.28 8.31
C GLU A 73 6.88 2.27 9.47
N LEU A 74 8.09 1.76 9.71
CA LEU A 74 8.40 0.82 10.77
C LEU A 74 9.11 1.57 11.92
N PRO A 75 9.06 1.04 13.16
CA PRO A 75 9.75 1.65 14.30
C PRO A 75 11.26 1.84 14.13
N ASP A 76 11.90 1.06 13.24
CA ASP A 76 13.33 1.15 12.93
C ASP A 76 13.65 2.12 11.78
N GLY A 77 12.66 2.88 11.31
CA GLY A 77 12.81 3.87 10.23
C GLY A 77 12.79 3.26 8.82
N ARG A 78 12.69 1.93 8.69
CA ARG A 78 12.44 1.29 7.39
C ARG A 78 10.97 1.41 7.00
N LEU A 79 10.66 1.05 5.77
CA LEU A 79 9.30 1.06 5.24
C LEU A 79 8.87 -0.34 4.81
N ARG A 80 7.61 -0.68 5.07
CA ARG A 80 6.92 -1.81 4.44
C ARG A 80 6.15 -1.29 3.24
N LEU A 81 6.49 -1.78 2.06
CA LEU A 81 5.75 -1.53 0.83
C LEU A 81 4.77 -2.69 0.57
N SER A 82 3.50 -2.35 0.33
CA SER A 82 2.50 -3.26 -0.23
C SER A 82 2.05 -2.75 -1.59
N LEU A 83 2.07 -3.61 -2.61
CA LEU A 83 1.63 -3.30 -3.96
C LEU A 83 0.40 -4.12 -4.34
N ARG A 84 -0.51 -3.51 -5.09
CA ARG A 84 -1.65 -4.17 -5.72
C ARG A 84 -1.86 -3.67 -7.13
N SER A 85 -2.36 -4.52 -8.01
CA SER A 85 -2.83 -4.10 -9.34
C SER A 85 -4.14 -4.77 -9.71
N LYS A 86 -4.83 -4.20 -10.71
CA LYS A 86 -6.03 -4.80 -11.34
C LYS A 86 -5.69 -5.89 -12.37
N GLY A 87 -4.42 -6.29 -12.49
CA GLY A 87 -3.97 -7.44 -13.29
C GLY A 87 -3.14 -7.08 -14.52
N GLN A 88 -3.31 -5.89 -15.10
CA GLN A 88 -2.51 -5.46 -16.26
C GLN A 88 -1.08 -5.04 -15.89
N TRP A 89 -0.69 -5.04 -14.62
CA TRP A 89 0.61 -4.59 -14.14
C TRP A 89 1.20 -5.66 -13.23
N ASN A 90 2.35 -6.24 -13.60
CA ASN A 90 3.06 -7.19 -12.76
C ASN A 90 3.79 -6.47 -11.61
N VAL A 91 3.14 -6.34 -10.47
CA VAL A 91 3.73 -5.73 -9.29
C VAL A 91 4.73 -6.63 -8.57
N ALA A 92 4.77 -7.94 -8.87
CA ALA A 92 5.79 -8.83 -8.30
C ALA A 92 7.19 -8.46 -8.80
N ALA A 93 7.34 -8.18 -10.09
CA ALA A 93 8.62 -7.77 -10.68
C ALA A 93 9.19 -6.50 -10.01
N VAL A 94 8.33 -5.53 -9.70
CA VAL A 94 8.72 -4.32 -8.96
C VAL A 94 9.15 -4.67 -7.54
N ALA A 95 8.41 -5.53 -6.84
CA ALA A 95 8.80 -5.95 -5.50
C ALA A 95 10.14 -6.71 -5.50
N GLU A 96 10.37 -7.59 -6.48
CA GLU A 96 11.62 -8.35 -6.67
C GLU A 96 12.82 -7.43 -6.94
N HIS A 97 12.64 -6.37 -7.73
CA HIS A 97 13.66 -5.34 -7.96
C HIS A 97 14.15 -4.73 -6.62
N PHE A 98 13.25 -4.58 -5.66
CA PHE A 98 13.56 -4.08 -4.31
C PHE A 98 13.84 -5.19 -3.28
N GLY A 99 14.12 -6.42 -3.72
CA GLY A 99 14.48 -7.54 -2.84
C GLY A 99 13.30 -8.17 -2.08
N GLY A 100 12.07 -7.92 -2.50
CA GLY A 100 10.86 -8.58 -2.00
C GLY A 100 10.33 -9.64 -2.96
N GLY A 101 9.00 -9.74 -3.04
CA GLY A 101 8.33 -10.67 -3.95
C GLY A 101 6.82 -10.74 -3.73
N GLY A 102 6.19 -11.74 -4.32
CA GLY A 102 4.76 -12.02 -4.18
C GLY A 102 4.13 -12.52 -5.47
N HIS A 103 2.88 -12.12 -5.72
CA HIS A 103 2.13 -12.46 -6.92
C HIS A 103 1.99 -11.27 -7.86
N GLN A 104 1.72 -11.56 -9.12
CA GLN A 104 1.56 -10.57 -10.18
C GLN A 104 0.68 -9.37 -9.80
N CYS A 105 -0.41 -9.61 -9.06
CA CYS A 105 -1.37 -8.57 -8.66
C CYS A 105 -1.22 -8.12 -7.19
N ALA A 106 -0.34 -8.77 -6.42
CA ALA A 106 -0.24 -8.57 -4.98
C ALA A 106 1.15 -8.96 -4.46
N SER A 107 1.97 -7.96 -4.17
CA SER A 107 3.37 -8.16 -3.76
C SER A 107 3.77 -7.15 -2.69
N GLY A 108 5.00 -7.26 -2.19
CA GLY A 108 5.55 -6.30 -1.24
C GLY A 108 7.02 -6.54 -0.94
N CYS A 109 7.64 -5.54 -0.32
CA CYS A 109 9.04 -5.59 0.09
C CYS A 109 9.26 -4.69 1.31
N SER A 110 10.45 -4.76 1.89
CA SER A 110 10.92 -3.80 2.89
C SER A 110 11.93 -2.87 2.22
N LEU A 111 11.82 -1.57 2.46
CA LEU A 111 12.66 -0.54 1.86
C LEU A 111 13.40 0.24 2.93
N ASP A 112 14.65 0.60 2.62
CA ASP A 112 15.45 1.51 3.44
C ASP A 112 15.26 2.96 2.99
N GLY A 113 15.47 3.87 3.95
CA GLY A 113 15.42 5.31 3.74
C GLY A 113 14.04 5.93 4.00
N PRO A 114 13.97 7.27 4.03
CA PRO A 114 12.76 7.98 4.43
C PRO A 114 11.68 7.88 3.35
N LEU A 115 10.42 8.01 3.80
CA LEU A 115 9.22 7.88 2.96
C LEU A 115 9.30 8.65 1.62
N PRO A 116 9.74 9.92 1.55
CA PRO A 116 9.80 10.65 0.28
C PRO A 116 10.76 10.02 -0.73
N THR A 117 11.95 9.59 -0.29
CA THR A 117 12.97 8.99 -1.16
C THR A 117 12.53 7.62 -1.65
N ALA A 118 11.98 6.79 -0.76
CA ALA A 118 11.45 5.48 -1.14
C ALA A 118 10.27 5.59 -2.11
N THR A 119 9.35 6.53 -1.86
CA THR A 119 8.21 6.79 -2.74
C THR A 119 8.68 7.17 -4.15
N ALA A 120 9.65 8.08 -4.27
CA ALA A 120 10.19 8.49 -5.56
C ALA A 120 10.85 7.32 -6.34
N ARG A 121 11.60 6.45 -5.65
CA ARG A 121 12.23 5.26 -6.25
C ARG A 121 11.19 4.27 -6.79
N VAL A 122 10.17 3.97 -5.99
CA VAL A 122 9.11 3.04 -6.38
C VAL A 122 8.27 3.60 -7.53
N LEU A 123 7.98 4.90 -7.52
CA LEU A 123 7.31 5.57 -8.64
C LEU A 123 8.12 5.48 -9.94
N ALA A 124 9.43 5.68 -9.87
CA ALA A 124 10.29 5.55 -11.05
C ALA A 124 10.23 4.15 -11.65
N GLU A 125 10.28 3.09 -10.82
CA GLU A 125 10.22 1.70 -11.28
C GLU A 125 8.83 1.34 -11.85
N LEU A 126 7.77 1.81 -11.20
CA LEU A 126 6.40 1.61 -11.67
C LEU A 126 6.13 2.26 -13.03
N ARG A 127 6.81 3.36 -13.39
CA ARG A 127 6.65 4.00 -14.70
C ARG A 127 7.27 3.19 -15.85
N ILE A 128 8.27 2.36 -15.57
CA ILE A 128 9.06 1.67 -16.60
C ILE A 128 8.40 0.36 -17.04
N THR A 129 7.44 -0.16 -16.27
CA THR A 129 6.90 -1.51 -16.47
C THR A 129 5.43 -1.53 -16.90
N PRO A 130 5.04 -1.04 -18.10
CA PRO A 130 3.76 -1.45 -18.65
C PRO A 130 3.88 -2.94 -18.98
N SER A 131 3.00 -3.79 -18.44
CA SER A 131 2.99 -5.18 -18.86
C SER A 131 2.67 -5.19 -20.34
N VAL A 132 3.63 -5.68 -21.13
CA VAL A 132 3.43 -5.99 -22.54
C VAL A 132 2.20 -6.88 -22.64
N GLN A 133 1.25 -6.48 -23.49
CA GLN A 133 0.06 -7.26 -23.85
C GLN A 133 0.44 -8.61 -24.44
#